data_AF-A0A957TPQ2-F1
#
_entry.id   AF-A0A957TPQ2-F1
#
_cell.length_a   1.000
_cell.length_b   1.000
_cell.length_c   1.000
_cell.angle_alpha   90.00
_cell.angle_beta   90.00
_cell.angle_gamma   90.00
#
_symmetry.space_group_name_H-M   'P 1'
#
loop_
_entity.id
_entity.type
_entity.pdbx_description
1 polymer ?
#
loop_
_entity_poly.entity_id
_entity_poly.type
_entity_poly.pdbx_seq_one_letter_code
_entity_poly.pdbx_strand_id
1 'polypeptide(L)' 'PTQVRFWVDGQPVLQADQSPGGPLGLVIWKDNQAMSVTPSSVPRHQLVASATEEWLEIGELTLHR' A
#
# COMPACT_ATOMS: atom_id res chain seq x y z
N PRO A 1 -19.66 9.35 2.53
CA PRO A 1 -18.68 9.76 3.57
C PRO A 1 -17.82 10.92 3.08
N THR A 2 -17.51 11.90 3.93
CA THR A 2 -16.57 12.98 3.58
C THR A 2 -15.13 12.65 3.94
N GLN A 3 -14.91 11.67 4.83
CA GLN A 3 -13.61 11.28 5.36
C GLN A 3 -13.43 9.76 5.26
N VAL A 4 -12.18 9.29 5.18
CA VAL A 4 -11.80 7.87 5.24
C VAL A 4 -10.72 7.65 6.30
N ARG A 5 -10.73 6.46 6.92
CA ARG A 5 -9.74 6.02 7.90
C ARG A 5 -9.15 4.68 7.45
N PHE A 6 -7.88 4.46 7.77
CA PHE A 6 -7.16 3.22 7.49
C PHE A 6 -6.61 2.67 8.80
N TRP A 7 -6.64 1.35 8.93
CA TRP A 7 -6.19 0.64 10.12
C TRP A 7 -5.25 -0.50 9.76
N VAL A 8 -4.31 -0.79 10.65
CA VAL A 8 -3.44 -1.97 10.64
C VAL A 8 -3.53 -2.59 12.03
N ASP A 9 -3.85 -3.88 12.12
CA ASP A 9 -4.01 -4.59 13.40
C ASP A 9 -4.95 -3.89 14.39
N GLY A 10 -6.04 -3.30 13.87
CA GLY A 10 -7.03 -2.54 14.63
C GLY A 10 -6.59 -1.14 15.05
N GLN A 11 -5.36 -0.73 14.79
CA GLN A 11 -4.85 0.60 15.12
C GLN A 11 -5.01 1.57 13.94
N PRO A 12 -5.52 2.79 14.15
CA PRO A 12 -5.63 3.78 13.09
C PRO A 12 -4.25 4.27 12.65
N VAL A 13 -3.93 4.15 11.37
CA VAL A 13 -2.63 4.57 10.80
C VAL A 13 -2.74 5.82 9.92
N LEU A 14 -3.93 6.10 9.38
CA LEU A 14 -4.18 7.27 8.55
C LEU A 14 -5.65 7.70 8.63
N GLN A 15 -5.86 9.01 8.70
CA GLN A 15 -7.16 9.66 8.52
C GLN A 15 -7.02 10.70 7.42
N ALA A 16 -7.87 10.60 6.39
CA ALA A 16 -7.88 11.53 5.27
C ALA A 16 -9.23 12.24 5.18
N ASP A 17 -9.21 13.57 5.22
CA ASP A 17 -10.40 14.44 5.29
C ASP A 17 -11.22 14.51 3.99
N GLN A 18 -10.83 13.71 2.99
CA GLN A 18 -11.52 13.59 1.71
C GLN A 18 -11.64 12.11 1.35
N SER A 19 -12.88 11.63 1.21
CA SER A 19 -13.17 10.29 0.69
C SER A 19 -13.19 10.32 -0.85
N PRO A 20 -12.57 9.35 -1.55
CA PRO A 20 -12.69 9.24 -3.00
C PRO A 20 -14.13 8.95 -3.43
N GLY A 21 -14.50 9.41 -4.62
CA GLY A 21 -15.78 9.10 -5.26
C GLY A 21 -15.82 7.65 -5.76
N GLY A 22 -17.01 7.04 -5.75
CA GLY A 22 -17.19 5.64 -6.15
C GLY A 22 -17.51 5.43 -7.65
N PRO A 23 -17.58 4.16 -8.11
CA PRO A 23 -17.31 2.93 -7.35
C PRO A 23 -15.81 2.68 -7.15
N LEU A 24 -15.44 2.15 -5.98
CA LEU A 24 -14.05 1.80 -5.67
C LEU A 24 -13.79 0.31 -5.96
N GLY A 25 -12.58 -0.01 -6.41
CA GLY A 25 -12.08 -1.38 -6.56
C GLY A 25 -10.89 -1.63 -5.63
N LEU A 26 -10.69 -2.88 -5.24
CA LEU A 26 -9.51 -3.31 -4.48
C LEU A 26 -8.43 -3.80 -5.45
N VAL A 27 -7.22 -3.27 -5.30
CA VAL A 27 -6.02 -3.72 -6.03
C VAL A 27 -4.94 -4.01 -4.99
N ILE A 28 -4.38 -5.22 -5.05
CA ILE A 28 -3.27 -5.66 -4.20
C ILE A 28 -2.09 -5.97 -5.11
N TRP A 29 -0.96 -5.31 -4.87
CA TRP A 29 0.28 -5.53 -5.60
C TRP A 29 1.40 -5.91 -4.63
N LYS A 30 2.13 -6.97 -4.99
CA LYS A 30 3.41 -7.31 -4.40
C LYS A 30 4.48 -6.90 -5.40
N ASP A 31 5.38 -6.03 -4.97
CA ASP A 31 6.49 -5.56 -5.77
C ASP A 31 7.78 -5.68 -4.94
N ASN A 32 8.89 -5.94 -5.61
CA ASN A 32 10.22 -5.92 -5.03
C ASN A 32 11.02 -4.72 -5.51
N GLN A 33 10.37 -3.62 -5.88
CA GLN A 33 11.03 -2.38 -6.27
C GLN A 33 11.36 -1.50 -5.06
N ALA A 34 12.50 -0.83 -5.13
CA ALA A 34 12.91 0.20 -4.19
C ALA A 34 13.29 1.48 -4.93
N MET A 35 13.05 2.62 -4.30
CA MET A 35 13.50 3.93 -4.76
C MET A 35 14.37 4.60 -3.68
N SER A 36 15.49 5.18 -4.10
CA SER A 36 16.37 5.99 -3.26
C SER A 36 16.33 7.43 -3.75
N VAL A 37 15.96 8.35 -2.85
CA VAL A 37 15.94 9.79 -3.08
C VAL A 37 16.80 10.44 -2.02
N THR A 38 17.94 11.00 -2.42
CA THR A 38 18.82 11.76 -1.51
C THR A 38 19.06 13.16 -2.07
N PRO A 39 19.28 14.18 -1.21
CA PRO A 39 19.49 15.55 -1.69
C PRO A 39 20.68 15.73 -2.63
N SER A 40 21.70 14.87 -2.51
CA SER A 40 22.97 14.97 -3.25
C SER A 40 23.11 14.00 -4.42
N SER A 41 22.06 13.22 -4.75
CA SER A 41 22.10 12.27 -5.87
C SER A 41 20.85 12.34 -6.72
N VAL A 42 21.00 12.02 -8.01
CA VAL A 42 19.84 11.75 -8.87
C VAL A 42 19.01 10.61 -8.26
N PRO A 43 17.67 10.71 -8.22
CA PRO A 43 16.81 9.62 -7.79
C PRO A 43 17.11 8.33 -8.55
N ARG A 44 17.15 7.21 -7.84
CA ARG A 44 17.40 5.88 -8.44
C ARG A 44 16.30 4.92 -8.04
N HIS A 45 15.91 4.07 -8.98
CA HIS A 45 15.07 2.91 -8.72
C HIS A 45 15.88 1.64 -8.94
N GLN A 46 15.53 0.56 -8.25
CA GLN A 46 16.16 -0.75 -8.40
C GLN A 46 15.18 -1.86 -8.01
N LEU A 47 15.43 -3.06 -8.51
CA LEU A 47 14.84 -4.27 -7.96
C LEU A 47 15.64 -4.69 -6.71
N VAL A 48 14.92 -5.10 -5.68
CA VAL A 48 15.41 -5.72 -4.46
C VAL A 48 15.45 -7.21 -4.71
N ALA A 49 16.65 -7.79 -4.65
CA ALA A 49 16.82 -9.23 -4.77
C ALA A 49 16.15 -9.93 -3.57
N SER A 50 15.38 -10.97 -3.86
CA SER A 50 14.90 -11.89 -2.84
C SER A 50 15.82 -13.11 -2.81
N ALA A 51 16.31 -13.48 -1.63
CA ALA A 51 17.24 -14.60 -1.47
C ALA A 51 16.53 -15.97 -1.61
N THR A 52 15.21 -15.98 -1.41
CA THR A 52 14.35 -17.15 -1.46
C THR A 52 13.05 -16.82 -2.19
N GLU A 53 12.25 -17.83 -2.51
CA GLU A 53 10.89 -17.60 -2.98
C GLU A 53 10.04 -16.97 -1.86
N GLU A 54 9.25 -15.96 -2.21
CA GLU A 54 8.38 -15.23 -1.28
C GLU A 54 7.01 -15.00 -1.91
N TRP A 55 5.95 -15.30 -1.17
CA TRP A 55 4.57 -15.09 -1.59
C TRP A 55 3.82 -14.17 -0.62
N LEU A 56 2.73 -13.57 -1.11
CA LEU A 56 1.74 -12.87 -0.31
C LEU A 56 0.46 -13.69 -0.35
N GLU A 57 -0.02 -14.12 0.81
CA GLU A 57 -1.31 -14.81 0.95
C GLU A 57 -2.35 -13.86 1.52
N ILE A 58 -3.58 -13.94 1.00
CA ILE A 58 -4.74 -13.21 1.52
C ILE A 58 -5.62 -14.25 2.22
N GLY A 59 -5.57 -14.27 3.55
CA GLY A 59 -6.34 -15.24 4.35
C GLY A 59 -7.85 -14.93 4.38
N GLU A 60 -8.22 -13.65 4.51
CA GLU A 60 -9.61 -13.20 4.54
C GLU A 60 -9.75 -11.87 3.77
N LEU A 61 -10.86 -11.72 3.04
CA LEU A 61 -11.25 -10.48 2.38
C LEU A 61 -12.75 -10.24 2.53
N THR A 62 -13.11 -9.13 3.19
CA THR A 62 -14.50 -8.71 3.35
C THR A 62 -14.72 -7.31 2.80
N LEU A 63 -15.80 -7.13 2.03
CA LEU A 63 -16.24 -5.83 1.52
C LEU A 63 -17.60 -5.48 2.15
N HIS A 64 -17.68 -4.29 2.75
CA HIS A 64 -18.90 -3.74 3.33
C HIS A 64 -19.48 -2.65 2.42
N ARG A 65 -20.80 -2.44 2.49
CA ARG A 65 -21.49 -1.33 1.81
C ARG A 65 -21.60 -0.11 2.71
#